data_AF-A0A2P0QEL2-F1
#
_entry.id   AF-A0A2P0QEL2-F1
#
_cell.length_a   1.000
_cell.length_b   1.000
_cell.length_c   1.000
_cell.angle_alpha   90.00
_cell.angle_beta   90.00
_cell.angle_gamma   90.00
#
_symmetry.space_group_name_H-M   'P 1'
#
loop_
_entity.id
_entity.type
_entity.pdbx_description
1 polymer ?
#
loop_
_entity_poly.entity_id
_entity_poly.type
_entity_poly.pdbx_seq_one_letter_code
_entity_poly.pdbx_strand_id
1 'polypeptide(L)'
;MNGFLVETQSPVREFTVVTRWAVAASHIATHSVRYILADEEFDTVTEEMMLWSATHPSQGEYKSRYPVGVTYGSPLESQPRMEVFKRIKRVGEFTDQLDKHGALIDRSEVFTLPTVERDRLSTSVFGDRMPAIENAFR
;
A
#
# COMPACT_ATOMS: atom_id res chain seq x y z
N MET A 1 8.20 12.47 2.13
CA MET A 1 7.17 12.22 1.11
C MET A 1 6.84 10.74 1.12
N ASN A 2 5.55 10.38 1.15
CA ASN A 2 5.00 9.03 1.28
C ASN A 2 4.53 8.58 -0.10
N GLY A 3 5.45 8.02 -0.89
CA GLY A 3 5.15 7.49 -2.22
C GLY A 3 5.01 8.56 -3.31
N PHE A 4 4.37 8.16 -4.40
CA PHE A 4 4.07 8.95 -5.59
C PHE A 4 2.67 8.59 -6.11
N LEU A 5 2.09 9.45 -6.95
CA LEU A 5 0.78 9.21 -7.57
C LEU A 5 0.95 8.86 -9.03
N VAL A 6 0.10 7.96 -9.52
CA VAL A 6 -0.01 7.60 -10.93
C VAL A 6 -1.46 7.78 -11.34
N GLU A 7 -1.69 8.58 -12.37
CA GLU A 7 -2.99 8.78 -12.99
C GLU A 7 -3.05 7.89 -14.24
N THR A 8 -4.11 7.10 -14.36
CA THR A 8 -4.27 6.16 -15.46
C THR A 8 -5.41 6.61 -16.37
N GLN A 9 -5.31 6.33 -17.67
CA GLN A 9 -6.34 6.71 -18.65
C GLN A 9 -7.59 5.81 -18.60
N SER A 10 -7.52 4.69 -17.89
CA SER A 10 -8.59 3.70 -17.83
C SER A 10 -8.61 3.03 -16.45
N PRO A 11 -9.78 2.62 -15.94
CA PRO A 11 -9.88 1.94 -14.66
C PRO A 11 -8.97 0.71 -14.59
N VAL A 12 -8.27 0.57 -13.47
CA VAL A 12 -7.36 -0.55 -13.19
C VAL A 12 -8.03 -1.47 -12.17
N ARG A 13 -8.19 -2.76 -12.47
CA ARG A 13 -8.76 -3.75 -11.53
C ARG A 13 -7.70 -4.46 -10.68
N GLU A 14 -6.51 -4.57 -11.22
CA GLU A 14 -5.34 -5.13 -10.55
C GLU A 14 -4.07 -4.51 -11.14
N PHE A 15 -3.05 -4.39 -10.31
CA PHE A 15 -1.73 -3.94 -10.73
C PHE A 15 -0.65 -4.54 -9.83
N THR A 16 0.59 -4.54 -10.32
CA THR A 16 1.72 -5.06 -9.55
C THR A 16 2.75 -3.97 -9.34
N VAL A 17 3.15 -3.75 -8.10
CA VAL A 17 4.29 -2.90 -7.75
C VAL A 17 5.48 -3.81 -7.47
N VAL A 18 6.58 -3.59 -8.20
CA VAL A 18 7.84 -4.31 -7.99
C VAL A 18 8.90 -3.30 -7.57
N THR A 19 9.33 -3.39 -6.32
CA THR A 19 10.41 -2.57 -5.77
C THR A 19 11.68 -3.40 -5.65
N ARG A 20 12.81 -2.84 -6.10
CA ARG A 20 14.12 -3.51 -6.09
C ARG A 20 15.16 -2.61 -5.44
N TRP A 21 15.94 -3.17 -4.53
CA TRP A 21 17.04 -2.47 -3.87
C TRP A 21 18.35 -3.20 -4.11
N ALA A 22 19.38 -2.48 -4.56
CA ALA A 22 20.75 -2.98 -4.53
C ALA A 22 21.27 -2.87 -3.08
N VAL A 23 21.41 -4.00 -2.39
CA VAL A 23 21.78 -4.04 -0.98
C VAL A 23 23.28 -4.26 -0.85
N ALA A 24 23.99 -3.24 -0.38
CA ALA A 24 25.43 -3.26 -0.12
C ALA A 24 26.28 -3.81 -1.28
N ALA A 25 25.85 -3.60 -2.53
CA ALA A 25 26.45 -4.18 -3.74
C ALA A 25 26.62 -5.72 -3.73
N SER A 26 25.90 -6.42 -2.85
CA SER A 26 26.03 -7.86 -2.64
C SER A 26 24.92 -8.66 -3.33
N HIS A 27 23.70 -8.14 -3.32
CA HIS A 27 22.53 -8.74 -3.93
C HIS A 27 21.47 -7.69 -4.26
N ILE A 28 20.42 -8.11 -4.95
CA ILE A 28 19.22 -7.31 -5.16
C ILE A 28 18.11 -7.90 -4.30
N ALA A 29 17.61 -7.10 -3.35
CA ALA A 29 16.39 -7.44 -2.62
C ALA A 29 15.18 -7.02 -3.46
N THR A 30 14.17 -7.88 -3.58
CA THR A 30 12.96 -7.62 -4.39
C THR A 30 11.70 -7.76 -3.54
N HIS A 31 10.78 -6.82 -3.70
CA HIS A 31 9.46 -6.85 -3.09
C HIS A 31 8.42 -6.65 -4.20
N SER A 32 7.60 -7.67 -4.42
CA SER A 32 6.54 -7.69 -5.44
C SER A 32 5.20 -7.76 -4.74
N VAL A 33 4.31 -6.80 -5.01
CA VAL A 33 2.95 -6.80 -4.47
C VAL A 33 1.97 -6.76 -5.61
N ARG A 34 1.12 -7.79 -5.70
CA ARG A 34 -0.03 -7.80 -6.60
C ARG A 34 -1.23 -7.23 -5.85
N TYR A 35 -1.62 -6.03 -6.25
CA TYR A 35 -2.79 -5.35 -5.72
C TYR A 35 -4.04 -5.72 -6.51
N ILE A 36 -5.11 -6.05 -5.79
CA ILE A 36 -6.43 -6.38 -6.36
C ILE A 36 -7.44 -5.39 -5.78
N LEU A 37 -8.23 -4.73 -6.62
CA LEU A 37 -9.25 -3.81 -6.15
C LEU A 37 -10.50 -4.58 -5.68
N ALA A 38 -11.01 -4.22 -4.52
CA ALA A 38 -12.19 -4.82 -3.89
C ALA A 38 -13.52 -4.33 -4.49
N ASP A 39 -13.51 -3.12 -5.05
CA ASP A 39 -14.71 -2.42 -5.50
C ASP A 39 -14.35 -1.40 -6.61
N GLU A 40 -15.37 -0.79 -7.20
CA GLU A 40 -15.25 0.24 -8.24
C GLU A 40 -16.05 1.51 -7.84
N GLU A 41 -16.22 1.77 -6.54
CA GLU A 41 -17.07 2.86 -6.05
C GLU A 41 -16.48 4.26 -6.28
N PHE A 42 -15.16 4.37 -6.23
CA PHE A 42 -14.39 5.60 -6.44
C PHE A 42 -13.26 5.39 -7.47
N ASP A 43 -12.65 6.49 -7.90
CA ASP A 43 -11.63 6.52 -8.96
C ASP A 43 -10.18 6.43 -8.43
N THR A 44 -10.00 6.36 -7.12
CA THR A 44 -8.70 6.50 -6.46
C THR A 44 -8.43 5.30 -5.55
N VAL A 45 -7.19 4.84 -5.51
CA VAL A 45 -6.71 3.80 -4.59
C VAL A 45 -5.46 4.28 -3.85
N THR A 46 -5.24 3.78 -2.64
CA THR A 46 -4.05 4.11 -1.86
C THR A 46 -3.61 2.93 -1.00
N GLU A 47 -2.31 2.69 -0.94
CA GLU A 47 -1.69 1.69 -0.05
C GLU A 47 -1.64 2.14 1.42
N GLU A 48 -1.88 3.44 1.67
CA GLU A 48 -1.90 4.00 3.03
C GLU A 48 -3.21 3.61 3.74
N MET A 49 -3.18 2.48 4.44
CA MET A 49 -4.35 1.89 5.10
C MET A 49 -5.02 2.83 6.11
N MET A 50 -4.27 3.77 6.68
CA MET A 50 -4.83 4.76 7.59
C MET A 50 -5.87 5.66 6.92
N LEU A 51 -5.73 5.93 5.60
CA LEU A 51 -6.70 6.71 4.83
C LEU A 51 -8.00 5.95 4.55
N TRP A 52 -8.05 4.64 4.82
CA TRP A 52 -9.26 3.85 4.67
C TRP A 52 -10.20 3.98 5.87
N SER A 53 -9.71 4.48 7.00
CA SER A 53 -10.51 4.64 8.22
C SER A 53 -11.64 5.65 8.03
N ALA A 54 -12.70 5.49 8.81
CA ALA A 54 -13.70 6.55 8.94
C ALA A 54 -13.09 7.76 9.65
N THR A 55 -13.53 8.97 9.31
CA THR A 55 -13.05 10.22 9.94
C THR A 55 -14.18 10.99 10.61
N HIS A 56 -13.81 11.79 11.62
CA HIS A 56 -14.76 12.70 12.27
C HIS A 56 -15.17 13.82 11.29
N PRO A 57 -16.37 14.44 11.42
CA PRO A 57 -16.79 15.54 10.54
C PRO A 57 -15.79 16.69 10.40
N SER A 58 -15.04 17.00 11.47
CA SER A 58 -13.96 18.01 11.43
C SER A 58 -12.77 17.65 10.53
N GLN A 59 -12.76 16.45 9.95
CA GLN A 59 -11.72 15.90 9.09
C GLN A 59 -12.29 15.34 7.76
N GLY A 60 -13.50 15.77 7.37
CA GLY A 60 -14.11 15.42 6.09
C GLY A 60 -15.30 14.45 6.15
N GLU A 61 -15.61 13.87 7.32
CA GLU A 61 -16.74 12.94 7.51
C GLU A 61 -16.71 11.70 6.59
N TYR A 62 -15.55 11.10 6.43
CA TYR A 62 -15.40 9.93 5.59
C TYR A 62 -15.90 8.65 6.26
N LYS A 63 -16.51 7.74 5.49
CA LYS A 63 -16.86 6.39 5.95
C LYS A 63 -15.65 5.45 5.90
N SER A 64 -15.72 4.35 6.62
CA SER A 64 -14.70 3.30 6.50
C SER A 64 -14.74 2.68 5.10
N ARG A 65 -13.57 2.50 4.50
CA ARG A 65 -13.37 1.81 3.22
C ARG A 65 -12.72 0.43 3.37
N TYR A 66 -12.50 -0.06 4.58
CA TYR A 66 -11.96 -1.42 4.75
C TYR A 66 -12.86 -2.46 4.03
N PRO A 67 -12.32 -3.25 3.07
CA PRO A 67 -13.10 -4.20 2.29
C PRO A 67 -13.86 -5.22 3.15
N VAL A 68 -15.13 -5.42 2.84
CA VAL A 68 -15.98 -6.42 3.52
C VAL A 68 -15.51 -7.83 3.15
N GLY A 69 -15.44 -8.72 4.15
CA GLY A 69 -15.04 -10.12 3.94
C GLY A 69 -13.54 -10.35 3.83
N VAL A 70 -12.72 -9.30 3.91
CA VAL A 70 -11.26 -9.41 3.97
C VAL A 70 -10.79 -9.12 5.40
N THR A 71 -10.02 -10.04 5.97
CA THR A 71 -9.47 -9.88 7.32
C THR A 71 -8.11 -9.20 7.25
N TYR A 72 -8.04 -7.99 7.77
CA TYR A 72 -6.78 -7.29 8.02
C TYR A 72 -6.43 -7.34 9.51
N GLY A 73 -5.14 -7.44 9.83
CA GLY A 73 -4.62 -7.00 11.13
C GLY A 73 -4.52 -5.48 11.19
N SER A 74 -3.80 -4.95 12.18
CA SER A 74 -3.48 -3.51 12.21
C SER A 74 -2.73 -3.09 10.93
N PRO A 75 -2.72 -1.78 10.56
CA PRO A 75 -1.88 -1.31 9.45
C PRO A 75 -0.42 -1.74 9.58
N LEU A 76 0.10 -1.77 10.81
CA LEU A 76 1.43 -2.28 11.12
C LEU A 76 1.61 -3.76 10.77
N GLU A 77 0.58 -4.59 10.80
CA GLU A 77 0.69 -6.03 10.51
C GLU A 77 0.39 -6.34 9.05
N SER A 78 -0.51 -5.59 8.41
CA SER A 78 -1.07 -5.93 7.09
C SER A 78 -0.48 -5.14 5.94
N GLN A 79 -0.20 -3.84 6.11
CA GLN A 79 0.26 -2.98 5.00
C GLN A 79 1.52 -3.58 4.35
N PRO A 80 1.54 -3.80 3.02
CA PRO A 80 2.66 -4.41 2.32
C PRO A 80 3.99 -3.71 2.63
N ARG A 81 5.02 -4.51 2.93
CA ARG A 81 6.37 -3.99 3.20
C ARG A 81 7.44 -5.05 3.08
N MET A 82 8.66 -4.59 2.83
CA MET A 82 9.87 -5.38 2.97
C MET A 82 10.52 -5.16 4.35
N GLU A 83 11.01 -6.22 4.98
CA GLU A 83 11.81 -6.16 6.22
C GLU A 83 13.10 -6.93 6.01
N VAL A 84 14.27 -6.36 6.35
CA VAL A 84 15.56 -7.08 6.18
C VAL A 84 15.58 -8.37 7.00
N PHE A 85 15.11 -8.31 8.24
CA PHE A 85 14.92 -9.46 9.12
C PHE A 85 13.51 -9.41 9.68
N LYS A 86 12.85 -10.57 9.79
CA LYS A 86 11.47 -10.66 10.29
C LYS A 86 11.40 -10.16 11.73
N ARG A 87 10.78 -8.99 11.95
CA ARG A 87 10.60 -8.39 13.28
C ARG A 87 9.14 -8.31 13.69
N ILE A 88 8.26 -8.13 12.71
CA ILE A 88 6.84 -7.92 12.96
C ILE A 88 6.06 -9.11 12.41
N LYS A 89 5.04 -9.55 13.16
CA LYS A 89 4.10 -10.55 12.69
C LYS A 89 3.33 -9.98 11.49
N ARG A 90 3.36 -10.69 10.37
CA ARG A 90 2.63 -10.32 9.15
C ARG A 90 1.27 -11.02 9.11
N VAL A 91 0.25 -10.28 8.68
CA VAL A 91 -1.10 -10.79 8.38
C VAL A 91 -1.36 -10.56 6.90
N GLY A 92 -1.79 -11.60 6.18
CA GLY A 92 -2.05 -11.56 4.74
C GLY A 92 -1.38 -12.70 3.98
N GLU A 93 -1.54 -12.69 2.66
CA GLU A 93 -0.97 -13.68 1.75
C GLU A 93 0.39 -13.21 1.24
N PHE A 94 1.45 -13.91 1.64
CA PHE A 94 2.80 -13.60 1.19
C PHE A 94 3.70 -14.85 1.15
N THR A 95 4.75 -14.77 0.34
CA THR A 95 5.85 -15.73 0.29
C THR A 95 7.17 -15.00 0.44
N ASP A 96 8.06 -15.55 1.25
CA ASP A 96 9.37 -14.99 1.55
C ASP A 96 10.49 -15.93 1.10
N GLN A 97 11.56 -15.38 0.53
CA GLN A 97 12.83 -16.08 0.33
C GLN A 97 13.91 -15.41 1.16
N LEU A 98 14.64 -16.22 1.94
CA LEU A 98 15.72 -15.78 2.81
C LEU A 98 17.07 -16.21 2.23
N ASP A 99 18.11 -15.43 2.50
CA ASP A 99 19.49 -15.85 2.26
C ASP A 99 20.00 -16.80 3.37
N LYS A 100 21.25 -17.24 3.21
CA LYS A 100 21.93 -18.12 4.18
C LYS A 100 22.13 -17.49 5.57
N HIS A 101 21.98 -16.18 5.70
CA HIS A 101 22.09 -15.43 6.95
C HIS A 101 20.72 -15.09 7.56
N GLY A 102 19.64 -15.53 6.93
CA GLY A 102 18.27 -15.25 7.36
C GLY A 102 17.77 -13.86 6.97
N ALA A 103 18.48 -13.13 6.11
CA ALA A 103 18.02 -11.86 5.56
C ALA A 103 17.01 -12.10 4.44
N LEU A 104 15.93 -11.33 4.42
CA LEU A 104 14.89 -11.39 3.39
C LEU A 104 15.41 -10.78 2.09
N ILE A 105 15.44 -11.57 1.03
CA ILE A 105 15.93 -11.16 -0.29
C ILE A 105 14.82 -11.09 -1.34
N ASP A 106 13.74 -11.84 -1.15
CA ASP A 106 12.55 -11.75 -1.99
C ASP A 106 11.29 -11.83 -1.13
N ARG A 107 10.31 -10.98 -1.42
CA ARG A 107 8.96 -11.08 -0.89
C ARG A 107 7.96 -10.88 -2.02
N SER A 108 7.00 -11.79 -2.11
CA SER A 108 5.84 -11.68 -2.99
C SER A 108 4.57 -11.65 -2.16
N GLU A 109 3.70 -10.65 -2.36
CA GLU A 109 2.45 -10.48 -1.61
C GLU A 109 1.23 -10.33 -2.55
N VAL A 110 0.08 -10.79 -2.09
CA VAL A 110 -1.22 -10.46 -2.68
C VAL A 110 -1.97 -9.59 -1.67
N PHE A 111 -2.43 -8.43 -2.12
CA PHE A 111 -3.04 -7.46 -1.23
C PHE A 111 -4.28 -6.83 -1.85
N THR A 112 -5.40 -6.89 -1.14
CA THR A 112 -6.66 -6.30 -1.59
C THR A 112 -6.73 -4.84 -1.16
N LEU A 113 -7.13 -3.95 -2.05
CA LEU A 113 -7.30 -2.52 -1.80
C LEU A 113 -8.76 -2.10 -2.04
N PRO A 114 -9.34 -1.24 -1.21
CA PRO A 114 -10.57 -0.55 -1.58
C PRO A 114 -10.28 0.61 -2.53
N THR A 115 -11.32 1.05 -3.25
CA THR A 115 -11.30 2.42 -3.77
C THR A 115 -11.68 3.41 -2.66
N VAL A 116 -11.17 4.63 -2.76
CA VAL A 116 -11.37 5.71 -1.79
C VAL A 116 -11.68 7.01 -2.50
N GLU A 117 -12.38 7.92 -1.80
CA GLU A 117 -12.61 9.28 -2.26
C GLU A 117 -11.26 9.99 -2.52
N ARG A 118 -11.13 10.63 -3.69
CA ARG A 118 -9.88 11.24 -4.15
C ARG A 118 -9.34 12.32 -3.21
N ASP A 119 -10.23 13.09 -2.62
CA ASP A 119 -9.93 14.16 -1.67
C ASP A 119 -9.32 13.65 -0.36
N ARG A 120 -9.46 12.36 0.00
CA ARG A 120 -8.75 11.78 1.13
C ARG A 120 -7.23 11.95 1.03
N LEU A 121 -6.67 11.91 -0.18
CA LEU A 121 -5.23 12.09 -0.42
C LEU A 121 -4.73 13.49 -0.02
N SER A 122 -5.64 14.47 0.07
CA SER A 122 -5.35 15.85 0.45
C SER A 122 -5.59 16.14 1.94
N THR A 123 -6.00 15.13 2.73
CA THR A 123 -6.33 15.32 4.14
C THR A 123 -5.11 15.71 4.96
N SER A 124 -5.26 16.71 5.84
CA SER A 124 -4.20 17.28 6.68
C SER A 124 -3.57 16.31 7.70
N VAL A 125 -4.13 15.12 7.91
CA VAL A 125 -3.63 14.11 8.87
C VAL A 125 -2.18 13.71 8.57
N PHE A 126 -1.77 13.73 7.29
CA PHE A 126 -0.40 13.43 6.88
C PHE A 126 0.44 14.69 6.59
N GLY A 127 -0.14 15.89 6.70
CA GLY A 127 0.49 17.15 6.31
C GLY A 127 1.13 17.06 4.92
N ASP A 128 2.32 17.66 4.78
CA ASP A 128 3.08 17.70 3.52
C ASP A 128 3.78 16.38 3.17
N ARG A 129 3.45 15.27 3.86
CA ARG A 129 4.04 13.97 3.54
C ARG A 129 3.40 13.34 2.31
N MET A 130 2.16 13.66 1.97
CA MET A 130 1.55 13.11 0.76
C MET A 130 2.00 13.86 -0.49
N PRO A 131 2.32 13.15 -1.60
CA PRO A 131 2.45 13.79 -2.90
C PRO A 131 1.16 14.55 -3.25
N ALA A 132 1.32 15.76 -3.77
CA ALA A 132 0.20 16.54 -4.27
C ALA A 132 -0.36 15.93 -5.57
N ILE A 133 -1.68 16.02 -5.78
CA ILE A 133 -2.38 15.39 -6.91
C ILE A 133 -1.84 15.91 -8.25
N GLU A 134 -1.50 17.18 -8.32
CA GLU A 134 -0.91 17.84 -9.48
C GLU A 134 0.46 17.28 -9.90
N ASN A 135 1.14 16.54 -9.01
CA ASN A 135 2.43 15.91 -9.27
C ASN A 135 2.31 14.44 -9.70
N ALA A 136 1.10 13.96 -10.00
CA ALA A 136 0.88 12.60 -10.47
C ALA A 136 1.57 12.35 -11.83
N PHE A 137 2.20 11.20 -11.97
CA PHE A 137 2.69 10.70 -13.26
C PHE A 137 1.52 10.28 -14.14
N ARG A 138 1.63 10.52 -15.45
CA ARG A 138 0.60 10.21 -16.46
C ARG A 138 1.15 9.33 -17.57
#